data_AF-A0A7C6YQ30-F1
#
_entry.id   AF-A0A7C6YQ30-F1
#
_cell.length_a   1.000
_cell.length_b   1.000
_cell.length_c   1.000
_cell.angle_alpha   90.00
_cell.angle_beta   90.00
_cell.angle_gamma   90.00
#
_symmetry.space_group_name_H-M   'P 1'
#
loop_
_entity.id
_entity.type
_entity.pdbx_description
1 polymer ?
#
loop_
_entity_poly.entity_id
_entity_poly.type
_entity_poly.pdbx_seq_one_letter_code
_entity_poly.pdbx_strand_id
1 'polypeptide(L)'
;MMKKAGYTLVLIIFLVIIVIPGIVVKSCRHNYPKLRHDELKTDDKKTENTIAVYINSKKKIEHIPIEEYVKGVVAAEMPASFDMEALKAQAVAARTYVYRRLDKYN
;
A
#
# COMPACT_ATOMS: atom_id res chain seq x y z
N MET A 1 -7.65 -25.94 -48.12
CA MET A 1 -8.32 -26.18 -46.81
C MET A 1 -7.34 -26.20 -45.64
N MET A 2 -6.14 -26.78 -45.78
CA MET A 2 -5.10 -26.87 -44.74
C MET A 2 -4.53 -25.51 -44.25
N LYS A 3 -4.39 -24.51 -45.12
CA LYS A 3 -3.92 -23.17 -44.73
C LYS A 3 -4.91 -22.44 -43.80
N LYS A 4 -6.22 -22.60 -44.04
CA LYS A 4 -7.28 -22.03 -43.19
C LYS A 4 -7.26 -22.67 -41.80
N ALA A 5 -7.07 -23.99 -41.74
CA ALA A 5 -6.89 -24.73 -40.49
C ALA A 5 -5.63 -24.28 -39.72
N GLY A 6 -4.54 -23.99 -40.44
CA GLY A 6 -3.31 -23.43 -39.85
C GLY A 6 -3.54 -22.05 -39.22
N TYR A 7 -4.18 -21.12 -39.92
CA TYR A 7 -4.48 -19.79 -39.38
C TYR A 7 -5.45 -19.84 -38.19
N THR A 8 -6.46 -20.74 -38.21
CA THR A 8 -7.35 -20.91 -37.06
C THR A 8 -6.61 -21.43 -35.82
N LEU A 9 -5.64 -22.34 -35.99
CA LEU A 9 -4.83 -22.85 -34.87
C LEU A 9 -3.96 -21.74 -34.25
N VAL A 10 -3.28 -20.95 -35.09
CA VAL A 10 -2.44 -19.84 -34.63
C VAL A 10 -3.26 -18.78 -33.91
N LEU A 11 -4.45 -18.45 -34.41
CA LEU A 11 -5.34 -17.47 -33.77
C LEU A 11 -5.85 -17.95 -32.40
N ILE A 12 -6.14 -19.25 -32.26
CA ILE A 12 -6.51 -19.85 -30.96
C ILE A 12 -5.34 -19.76 -29.97
N ILE A 13 -4.12 -20.10 -30.39
CA ILE A 13 -2.93 -20.00 -29.53
C ILE A 13 -2.71 -18.56 -29.06
N PHE A 14 -2.87 -17.59 -29.96
CA PHE A 14 -2.71 -16.17 -29.64
C PHE A 14 -3.78 -15.69 -28.65
N LEU A 15 -5.04 -16.12 -28.81
CA LEU A 15 -6.11 -15.83 -27.85
C LEU A 15 -5.83 -16.45 -26.48
N VAL A 16 -5.33 -17.68 -26.43
CA VAL A 16 -4.99 -18.37 -25.18
C VAL A 16 -3.89 -17.62 -24.41
N ILE A 17 -2.85 -17.15 -25.10
CA ILE A 17 -1.75 -16.37 -24.50
C ILE A 17 -2.24 -15.03 -23.93
N ILE A 18 -3.27 -14.41 -24.51
CA ILE A 18 -3.80 -13.13 -24.02
C ILE A 18 -4.83 -13.33 -22.90
N VAL A 19 -5.72 -14.32 -23.05
CA VAL A 19 -6.86 -14.53 -22.16
C VAL A 19 -6.44 -15.18 -20.84
N ILE A 20 -5.51 -16.14 -20.85
CA ILE A 20 -5.08 -16.84 -19.63
C ILE A 20 -4.45 -15.86 -18.61
N PRO A 21 -3.45 -15.01 -18.97
CA PRO A 21 -2.90 -14.03 -18.03
C PRO A 21 -3.97 -13.05 -17.53
N GLY A 22 -4.92 -12.65 -18.38
CA GLY A 22 -6.02 -11.77 -17.98
C GLY A 22 -6.92 -12.37 -16.90
N ILE A 23 -7.23 -13.68 -16.99
CA ILE A 23 -8.02 -14.40 -15.98
C ILE A 23 -7.23 -14.53 -14.67
N VAL A 24 -5.94 -14.87 -14.75
CA VAL A 24 -5.06 -15.02 -13.57
C VAL A 24 -4.95 -13.70 -12.81
N VAL A 25 -4.76 -12.58 -13.50
CA VAL A 25 -4.69 -11.24 -12.88
C VAL A 25 -6.01 -10.86 -12.21
N LYS A 26 -7.16 -11.18 -12.84
CA LYS A 26 -8.48 -10.84 -12.26
C LYS A 26 -8.84 -11.72 -11.06
N SER A 27 -8.37 -12.96 -11.02
CA SER A 27 -8.59 -13.90 -9.90
C SER A 27 -7.76 -13.54 -8.66
N CYS A 28 -6.66 -12.79 -8.82
CA CYS A 28 -5.85 -12.27 -7.72
C CYS A 28 -6.37 -10.96 -7.10
N ARG A 29 -7.67 -10.66 -7.17
CA ARG A 29 -8.25 -9.55 -6.41
C ARG A 29 -8.69 -10.05 -5.03
N HIS A 30 -7.69 -10.42 -4.24
CA HIS A 30 -7.83 -11.00 -2.91
C HIS A 30 -8.47 -9.99 -1.94
N ASN A 31 -9.42 -10.50 -1.16
CA ASN A 31 -10.17 -9.81 -0.12
C ASN A 31 -9.26 -8.95 0.76
N TYR A 32 -9.41 -7.62 0.69
CA TYR A 32 -8.93 -6.76 1.75
C TYR A 32 -9.86 -6.94 2.94
N PRO A 33 -9.36 -7.39 4.11
CA PRO A 33 -10.20 -7.46 5.30
C PRO A 33 -10.67 -6.04 5.62
N LYS A 34 -11.99 -5.86 5.67
CA LYS A 34 -12.63 -4.64 6.17
C LYS A 34 -12.23 -4.51 7.64
N LEU A 35 -11.44 -3.49 7.96
CA LEU A 35 -11.07 -3.18 9.35
C LEU A 35 -12.33 -3.02 10.19
N ARG A 36 -12.47 -3.84 11.23
CA ARG A 36 -13.41 -3.60 12.32
C ARG A 36 -12.90 -2.38 13.11
N HIS A 37 -13.63 -1.28 13.02
CA HIS A 37 -13.60 -0.24 14.04
C HIS A 37 -14.31 -0.82 15.27
N ASP A 38 -13.58 -1.53 16.11
CA ASP A 38 -14.05 -1.84 17.45
C ASP A 38 -13.46 -0.82 18.43
N GLU A 39 -14.33 -0.39 19.32
CA GLU A 39 -14.29 0.86 20.06
C GLU A 39 -13.15 0.90 21.09
N LEU A 40 -12.36 1.97 21.06
CA LEU A 40 -11.55 2.41 22.20
C LEU A 40 -11.97 3.84 22.55
N LYS A 41 -12.93 3.92 23.48
CA LYS A 41 -13.20 5.13 24.25
C LYS A 41 -12.06 5.32 25.25
N THR A 42 -11.33 6.42 25.12
CA THR A 42 -10.66 7.10 26.24
C THR A 42 -10.45 8.57 25.88
N ASP A 43 -11.27 9.40 26.52
CA ASP A 43 -10.91 10.64 27.22
C ASP A 43 -10.11 11.75 26.50
N ASP A 44 -10.82 12.85 26.28
CA ASP A 44 -10.43 14.26 26.08
C ASP A 44 -9.07 14.64 25.45
N LYS A 45 -9.18 15.27 24.26
CA LYS A 45 -8.22 16.19 23.60
C LYS A 45 -6.81 15.67 23.27
N LYS A 46 -6.69 14.60 22.46
CA LYS A 46 -5.45 14.34 21.67
C LYS A 46 -5.62 13.41 20.45
N THR A 47 -6.84 13.23 19.97
CA THR A 47 -7.21 12.16 19.03
C THR A 47 -7.12 12.54 17.55
N GLU A 48 -6.70 13.75 17.20
CA GLU A 48 -6.75 14.23 15.81
C GLU A 48 -5.52 13.82 14.95
N ASN A 49 -4.44 13.34 15.57
CA ASN A 49 -3.15 13.15 14.88
C ASN A 49 -2.61 11.70 14.91
N THR A 50 -3.49 10.71 15.07
CA THR A 50 -3.09 9.28 15.00
C THR A 50 -3.50 8.66 13.67
N ILE A 51 -2.67 7.76 13.15
CA ILE A 51 -2.88 7.05 11.89
C ILE A 51 -2.93 5.55 12.14
N ALA A 52 -3.74 4.84 11.36
CA ALA A 52 -3.77 3.38 11.37
C ALA A 52 -2.64 2.81 10.49
N VAL A 53 -1.71 2.07 11.10
CA VAL A 53 -0.56 1.47 10.40
C VAL A 53 -0.62 -0.05 10.51
N TYR A 54 -0.52 -0.74 9.38
CA TYR A 54 -0.41 -2.19 9.36
C TYR A 54 1.03 -2.62 9.67
N ILE A 55 1.23 -3.28 10.81
CA ILE A 55 2.52 -3.81 11.26
C ILE A 55 2.67 -5.25 10.77
N ASN A 56 3.47 -5.44 9.73
CA ASN A 56 3.65 -6.73 9.06
C ASN A 56 4.15 -7.83 10.02
N SER A 57 5.15 -7.53 10.86
CA SER A 57 5.72 -8.48 11.82
C SER A 57 4.70 -9.02 12.83
N LYS A 58 3.70 -8.21 13.21
CA LYS A 58 2.65 -8.57 14.17
C LYS A 58 1.33 -8.95 13.48
N LYS A 59 1.26 -8.89 12.15
CA LYS A 59 0.05 -9.08 11.32
C LYS A 59 -1.19 -8.35 11.84
N LYS A 60 -1.01 -7.14 12.41
CA LYS A 60 -2.09 -6.36 13.02
C LYS A 60 -1.96 -4.88 12.72
N ILE A 61 -3.03 -4.15 12.99
CA ILE A 61 -3.07 -2.70 12.79
C ILE A 61 -2.88 -2.03 14.15
N GLU A 62 -1.97 -1.06 14.20
CA GLU A 62 -1.70 -0.24 15.37
C GLU A 62 -2.01 1.22 15.03
N HIS A 63 -2.58 1.94 15.99
CA HIS A 63 -2.79 3.39 15.89
C HIS A 63 -1.58 4.09 16.49
N ILE A 64 -0.89 4.87 15.67
CA ILE A 64 0.37 5.50 16.05
C ILE A 64 0.26 7.01 15.79
N PRO A 65 0.81 7.89 16.66
CA PRO A 65 0.90 9.31 16.36
C PRO A 65 1.68 9.56 15.07
N ILE A 66 1.21 10.50 14.25
CA ILE A 66 1.82 10.82 12.96
C ILE A 66 3.33 11.16 13.09
N GLU A 67 3.71 11.84 14.16
CA GLU A 67 5.13 12.18 14.42
C GLU A 67 5.99 10.96 14.74
N GLU A 68 5.42 9.97 15.43
CA GLU A 68 6.13 8.73 15.73
C GLU A 68 6.32 7.90 14.44
N TYR A 69 5.31 7.91 13.57
CA TYR A 69 5.43 7.33 12.23
C TYR A 69 6.53 8.04 11.41
N VAL A 70 6.53 9.38 11.36
CA VAL A 70 7.53 10.14 10.60
C VAL A 70 8.94 9.88 11.13
N LYS A 71 9.14 9.89 12.46
CA LYS A 71 10.44 9.54 13.08
C LYS A 71 10.88 8.13 12.70
N GLY A 72 9.97 7.15 12.75
CA GLY A 72 10.25 5.77 12.37
C GLY A 72 10.66 5.63 10.90
N VAL A 73 9.96 6.33 9.99
CA VAL A 73 10.29 6.34 8.56
C VAL A 73 11.66 6.97 8.32
N VAL A 74 11.94 8.13 8.91
CA VAL A 74 13.25 8.80 8.74
C VAL A 74 14.39 7.91 9.25
N ALA A 75 14.22 7.28 10.41
CA ALA A 75 15.25 6.39 10.98
C ALA A 75 15.46 5.10 10.17
N ALA A 76 14.43 4.60 9.50
CA ALA A 76 14.52 3.39 8.68
C ALA A 76 15.09 3.66 7.28
N GLU A 77 14.78 4.82 6.69
CA GLU A 77 15.14 5.16 5.31
C GLU A 77 16.44 5.97 5.21
N MET A 78 16.83 6.69 6.26
CA MET A 78 18.01 7.55 6.26
C MET A 78 18.97 7.26 7.41
N PRO A 79 20.26 7.02 7.13
CA PRO A 79 21.27 6.94 8.18
C PRO A 79 21.36 8.24 8.97
N ALA A 80 21.51 8.13 10.29
CA ALA A 80 21.64 9.29 11.18
C ALA A 80 22.90 10.14 10.91
N SER A 81 23.87 9.62 10.16
CA SER A 81 25.08 10.33 9.74
C SER A 81 24.88 11.27 8.56
N PHE A 82 23.70 11.28 7.94
CA PHE A 82 23.39 12.22 6.86
C PHE A 82 23.28 13.65 7.38
N ASP A 83 23.48 14.62 6.49
CA ASP A 83 23.29 16.03 6.81
C ASP A 83 21.90 16.30 7.37
N MET A 84 21.84 17.20 8.36
CA MET A 84 20.59 17.56 9.02
C MET A 84 19.51 18.05 8.05
N GLU A 85 19.89 18.76 6.98
CA GLU A 85 18.94 19.22 5.96
C GLU A 85 18.37 18.07 5.13
N ALA A 86 19.16 17.01 4.91
CA ALA A 86 18.67 15.82 4.24
C ALA A 86 17.64 15.08 5.11
N LEU A 87 17.92 14.94 6.41
CA LEU A 87 16.98 14.34 7.37
C LEU A 87 15.68 15.15 7.47
N LYS A 88 15.75 16.48 7.47
CA LYS A 88 14.57 17.36 7.45
C LYS A 88 13.78 17.21 6.15
N ALA A 89 14.44 17.15 5.00
CA ALA A 89 13.78 16.97 3.71
C ALA A 89 12.97 15.65 3.69
N GLN A 90 13.53 14.57 4.21
CA GLN A 90 12.81 13.30 4.32
C GLN A 90 11.68 13.33 5.33
N ALA A 91 11.84 14.02 6.45
CA ALA A 91 10.75 14.19 7.42
C ALA A 91 9.54 14.88 6.75
N VAL A 92 9.77 15.91 5.93
CA VAL A 92 8.72 16.57 5.13
C VAL A 92 8.12 15.59 4.12
N ALA A 93 8.94 14.87 3.36
CA ALA A 93 8.48 13.91 2.36
C ALA A 93 7.60 12.78 2.98
N ALA A 94 8.04 12.21 4.11
CA ALA A 94 7.31 11.18 4.84
C ALA A 94 5.95 11.71 5.35
N ARG A 95 5.93 12.94 5.87
CA ARG A 95 4.70 13.61 6.32
C ARG A 95 3.76 13.87 5.14
N THR A 96 4.26 14.37 4.01
CA THR A 96 3.45 14.58 2.80
C THR A 96 2.86 13.27 2.30
N TYR A 97 3.64 12.19 2.29
CA TYR A 97 3.18 10.88 1.87
C TYR A 97 2.00 10.40 2.70
N VAL A 98 2.09 10.50 4.03
CA VAL A 98 1.03 9.99 4.90
C VAL A 98 -0.24 10.82 4.79
N TYR A 99 -0.16 12.14 4.75
CA TYR A 99 -1.34 13.00 4.55
C TYR A 99 -2.02 12.73 3.22
N ARG A 100 -1.25 12.62 2.13
CA ARG A 100 -1.79 12.25 0.82
C ARG A 100 -2.47 10.88 0.84
N ARG A 101 -1.94 9.93 1.62
CA ARG A 101 -2.53 8.61 1.74
C ARG A 101 -3.82 8.63 2.55
N LEU A 102 -3.89 9.44 3.61
CA LEU A 102 -5.11 9.62 4.41
C LEU A 102 -6.23 10.26 3.57
N ASP A 103 -5.90 11.31 2.83
CA ASP A 103 -6.86 12.02 1.96
C ASP A 103 -7.50 11.09 0.91
N LYS A 104 -6.71 10.17 0.34
CA LYS A 104 -7.22 9.19 -0.65
C LYS A 104 -8.30 8.24 -0.09
N TYR A 105 -8.40 8.07 1.22
CA TYR A 105 -9.34 7.14 1.86
C TYR A 105 -10.44 7.85 2.67
N ASN A 106 -10.46 9.18 2.67
CA ASN A 106 -11.59 9.99 3.13
C ASN A 106 -12.59 10.23 2.00
#